data_AF-A0A1V4RH11-F1
#
_entry.id   AF-A0A1V4RH11-F1
#
_cell.length_a   1.000
_cell.length_b   1.000
_cell.length_c   1.000
_cell.angle_alpha   90.00
_cell.angle_beta   90.00
_cell.angle_gamma   90.00
#
_symmetry.space_group_name_H-M   'P 1'
#
loop_
_entity.id
_entity.type
_entity.pdbx_description
1 polymer ?
#
loop_
_entity_poly.entity_id
_entity_poly.type
_entity_poly.pdbx_seq_one_letter_code
_entity_poly.pdbx_strand_id
1 'polypeptide(L)'
;MTGLILAMCLAPAAITVGLVLCRSAVLTFLFFYVGVCLLLPVLDAFIHNTSTAAFFKNYGFRTGRSSVVSLLLYGGFVFAAVFLLFSLLQGKIWDSTEISLVLSEWGINRMNPVVFVSVMVLANAFLEEFFWRGYIIHKLSVFYGNKTVILLSSAFYTSYHVITTGILFPPGYAAVS
;
A
#
# COMPACT_ATOMS: atom_id res chain seq x y z
N MET A 1 19.94 11.39 -1.63
CA MET A 1 19.57 10.80 -0.33
C MET A 1 18.33 11.47 0.27
N THR A 2 18.34 12.78 0.53
CA THR A 2 17.19 13.53 1.11
C THR A 2 15.90 13.36 0.31
N GLY A 3 15.98 13.39 -1.01
CA GLY A 3 14.81 13.16 -1.89
C GLY A 3 14.16 11.78 -1.75
N LEU A 4 14.92 10.72 -1.42
CA LEU A 4 14.36 9.38 -1.27
C LEU A 4 13.62 9.22 0.06
N ILE A 5 14.15 9.80 1.13
CA ILE A 5 13.46 9.83 2.43
C ILE A 5 12.16 10.62 2.29
N LEU A 6 12.19 11.78 1.63
CA LEU A 6 10.99 12.55 1.32
C LEU A 6 9.98 11.72 0.52
N ALA A 7 10.41 11.03 -0.54
CA ALA A 7 9.53 10.16 -1.33
C ALA A 7 8.85 9.06 -0.48
N MET A 8 9.58 8.44 0.46
CA MET A 8 9.00 7.46 1.37
C MET A 8 8.03 8.08 2.39
N CYS A 9 8.30 9.31 2.87
CA CYS A 9 7.38 10.05 3.74
C CYS A 9 6.10 10.50 3.03
N LEU A 10 6.15 10.68 1.70
CA LEU A 10 4.97 11.08 0.93
C LEU A 10 3.89 10.00 0.93
N ALA A 11 4.24 8.72 1.05
CA ALA A 11 3.27 7.63 1.16
C ALA A 11 2.33 7.78 2.39
N PRO A 12 2.81 7.79 3.64
CA PRO A 12 1.95 8.01 4.80
C PRO A 12 1.33 9.41 4.81
N ALA A 13 1.99 10.43 4.25
CA ALA A 13 1.40 11.77 4.12
C ALA A 13 0.18 11.77 3.17
N ALA A 14 0.28 11.13 2.00
CA ALA A 14 -0.82 11.00 1.04
C ALA A 14 -2.03 10.28 1.66
N ILE A 15 -1.78 9.20 2.39
CA ILE A 15 -2.81 8.46 3.12
C ILE A 15 -3.44 9.33 4.21
N THR A 16 -2.63 10.04 5.00
CA THR A 16 -3.12 10.94 6.06
C THR A 16 -3.98 12.04 5.47
N VAL A 17 -3.52 12.71 4.43
CA VAL A 17 -4.28 13.79 3.79
C VAL A 17 -5.59 13.24 3.22
N GLY A 18 -5.56 12.13 2.48
CA GLY A 18 -6.76 11.58 1.84
C GLY A 18 -7.78 11.02 2.84
N LEU A 19 -7.37 10.15 3.76
CA LEU A 19 -8.28 9.45 4.67
C LEU A 19 -8.55 10.20 5.97
N VAL A 20 -7.56 10.86 6.57
CA VAL A 20 -7.73 11.54 7.86
C VAL A 20 -8.30 12.93 7.66
N LEU A 21 -7.68 13.73 6.79
CA LEU A 21 -8.07 15.13 6.61
C LEU A 21 -9.26 15.28 5.67
N CYS A 22 -9.19 14.67 4.49
CA CYS A 22 -10.23 14.80 3.48
C CYS A 22 -11.37 13.77 3.62
N ARG A 23 -11.20 12.75 4.47
CA ARG A 23 -12.14 11.63 4.65
C ARG A 23 -12.66 11.08 3.32
N SER A 24 -11.78 10.84 2.35
CA SER A 24 -12.17 10.41 1.02
C SER A 24 -11.24 9.36 0.45
N ALA A 25 -11.76 8.15 0.22
CA ALA A 25 -10.99 7.08 -0.41
C ALA A 25 -10.56 7.41 -1.84
N VAL A 26 -11.38 8.13 -2.61
CA VAL A 26 -11.01 8.56 -3.98
C VAL A 26 -9.80 9.47 -3.96
N LEU A 27 -9.80 10.48 -3.07
CA LEU A 27 -8.65 11.38 -2.94
C LEU A 27 -7.41 10.64 -2.45
N THR A 28 -7.56 9.69 -1.53
CA THR A 28 -6.49 8.79 -1.11
C THR A 28 -5.90 8.01 -2.28
N PHE A 29 -6.74 7.40 -3.12
CA PHE A 29 -6.29 6.70 -4.32
C PHE A 29 -5.55 7.64 -5.28
N LEU A 30 -6.05 8.84 -5.51
CA LEU A 30 -5.37 9.81 -6.36
C LEU A 30 -4.02 10.24 -5.79
N PHE A 31 -3.95 10.61 -4.51
CA PHE A 31 -2.70 11.05 -3.91
C PHE A 31 -1.68 9.93 -3.80
N PHE A 32 -2.10 8.75 -3.34
CA PHE A 32 -1.19 7.64 -3.11
C PHE A 32 -0.84 6.92 -4.41
N TYR A 33 -1.83 6.39 -5.14
CA TYR A 33 -1.56 5.59 -6.33
C TYR A 33 -1.04 6.43 -7.50
N VAL A 34 -1.72 7.54 -7.81
CA VAL A 34 -1.31 8.38 -8.94
C VAL A 34 -0.15 9.28 -8.52
N GLY A 35 -0.28 10.01 -7.42
CA GLY A 35 0.74 10.96 -6.95
C GLY A 35 2.05 10.30 -6.52
N VAL A 36 1.99 9.36 -5.57
CA VAL A 36 3.19 8.77 -4.98
C VAL A 36 3.70 7.58 -5.80
N CYS A 37 2.86 6.57 -6.03
CA CYS A 37 3.32 5.32 -6.61
C CYS A 37 3.65 5.43 -8.11
N LEU A 38 2.90 6.22 -8.88
CA LEU A 38 3.09 6.36 -10.32
C LEU A 38 3.91 7.60 -10.71
N LEU A 39 3.48 8.79 -10.29
CA LEU A 39 4.09 10.04 -10.76
C LEU A 39 5.51 10.22 -10.23
N LEU A 40 5.82 9.89 -8.98
CA LEU A 40 7.19 10.07 -8.48
C LEU A 40 8.24 9.26 -9.26
N PRO A 41 8.09 7.94 -9.48
CA PRO A 41 9.05 7.20 -10.31
C PRO A 41 9.13 7.73 -11.75
N VAL A 42 8.00 8.10 -12.36
CA VAL A 42 7.96 8.61 -13.74
C VAL A 42 8.65 9.96 -13.86
N LEU A 43 8.41 10.88 -12.92
CA LEU A 43 9.06 12.19 -12.89
C LEU A 43 10.57 12.07 -12.63
N ASP A 44 10.99 11.21 -11.70
CA ASP A 44 12.41 10.94 -11.46
C ASP A 44 13.09 10.39 -12.73
N ALA A 45 12.44 9.44 -13.42
CA ALA A 45 12.94 8.89 -14.67
C ALA A 45 13.06 9.96 -15.78
N PHE A 46 12.08 10.85 -15.88
CA PHE A 46 12.09 11.96 -16.84
C PHE A 46 13.21 12.96 -16.53
N ILE A 47 13.35 13.39 -15.27
CA ILE A 47 14.40 14.31 -14.81
C ILE A 47 15.79 13.74 -15.09
N HIS A 48 15.98 12.44 -14.89
CA HIS A 48 17.25 11.76 -15.11
C HIS A 48 17.43 11.22 -16.54
N ASN A 49 16.54 11.55 -17.49
CA ASN A 49 16.56 11.08 -18.88
C ASN A 49 16.76 9.55 -18.99
N THR A 50 16.11 8.80 -18.09
CA THR A 50 16.21 7.34 -18.08
C THR A 50 15.47 6.80 -19.29
N SER A 51 16.14 5.97 -20.10
CA SER A 51 15.51 5.35 -21.26
C SER A 51 14.36 4.43 -20.82
N THR A 52 13.33 4.27 -21.67
CA THR A 52 12.19 3.39 -21.39
C THR A 52 12.62 1.96 -21.08
N ALA A 53 13.60 1.45 -21.82
CA ALA A 53 14.19 0.13 -21.58
C ALA A 53 14.87 0.03 -20.20
N ALA A 54 15.61 1.07 -19.78
CA ALA A 54 16.23 1.10 -18.45
C ALA A 54 15.19 1.26 -17.33
N PHE A 55 14.14 2.05 -17.57
CA PHE A 55 13.03 2.23 -16.63
C PHE A 55 12.33 0.91 -16.32
N PHE A 56 11.88 0.18 -17.35
CA PHE A 56 11.26 -1.13 -17.15
C PHE A 56 12.26 -2.13 -16.57
N LYS A 57 13.51 -2.17 -17.02
CA LYS A 57 14.53 -3.07 -16.45
C LYS A 57 14.78 -2.83 -14.95
N ASN A 58 14.76 -1.57 -14.51
CA ASN A 58 15.06 -1.19 -13.13
C ASN A 58 13.84 -1.31 -12.21
N TYR A 59 12.64 -1.05 -12.72
CA TYR A 59 11.41 -0.89 -11.92
C TYR A 59 10.33 -1.94 -12.19
N GLY A 60 10.44 -2.71 -13.27
CA GLY A 60 9.39 -3.60 -13.74
C GLY A 60 9.94 -4.95 -14.19
N PHE A 61 9.75 -5.95 -13.34
CA PHE A 61 9.86 -7.37 -13.71
C PHE A 61 11.29 -7.86 -13.93
N ARG A 62 12.01 -8.07 -12.81
CA ARG A 62 12.99 -9.16 -12.80
C ARG A 62 12.21 -10.47 -12.98
N THR A 63 12.23 -11.02 -14.18
CA THR A 63 11.71 -12.36 -14.49
C THR A 63 12.57 -13.42 -13.79
N GLY A 64 12.39 -13.56 -12.48
CA GLY A 64 12.84 -14.74 -11.75
C GLY A 64 11.94 -15.91 -12.13
N ARG A 65 12.50 -17.11 -12.23
CA ARG A 65 11.76 -18.38 -12.40
C ARG A 65 10.95 -18.75 -11.14
N SER A 66 10.26 -17.81 -10.49
CA SER A 66 9.28 -18.19 -9.47
C SER A 66 8.09 -18.79 -10.18
N SER A 67 7.77 -20.05 -9.86
CA SER A 67 6.55 -20.67 -10.35
C SER A 67 5.35 -19.82 -9.94
N VAL A 68 4.62 -19.29 -10.93
CA VAL A 68 3.36 -18.55 -10.71
C VAL A 68 2.41 -19.36 -9.83
N VAL A 69 2.41 -20.68 -9.99
CA VAL A 69 1.64 -21.60 -9.15
C VAL A 69 2.05 -21.50 -7.68
N SER A 70 3.35 -21.45 -7.37
CA SER A 70 3.84 -21.29 -5.99
C SER A 70 3.37 -19.95 -5.40
N LEU A 71 3.48 -18.86 -6.15
CA LEU A 71 3.00 -17.55 -5.71
C LEU A 71 1.50 -17.54 -5.43
N LEU A 72 0.70 -18.17 -6.30
CA LEU A 72 -0.74 -18.29 -6.11
C LEU A 72 -1.10 -19.16 -4.90
N LEU A 73 -0.38 -20.26 -4.66
CA LEU A 73 -0.60 -21.11 -3.49
C LEU A 73 -0.26 -20.38 -2.19
N TYR A 74 0.88 -19.70 -2.12
CA TYR A 74 1.25 -18.91 -0.94
C TYR A 74 0.27 -17.75 -0.72
N GLY A 75 -0.08 -17.01 -1.78
CA GLY A 75 -1.06 -15.93 -1.72
C GLY A 75 -2.43 -16.42 -1.26
N GLY A 76 -2.90 -17.54 -1.81
CA GLY A 76 -4.17 -18.18 -1.43
C GLY A 76 -4.16 -18.65 0.02
N PHE A 77 -3.06 -19.26 0.50
CA PHE A 77 -2.92 -19.65 1.90
C PHE A 77 -2.96 -18.46 2.86
N VAL A 78 -2.20 -17.39 2.57
CA VAL A 78 -2.19 -16.17 3.39
C VAL A 78 -3.57 -15.50 3.38
N PHE A 79 -4.21 -15.41 2.21
CA PHE A 79 -5.56 -14.88 2.08
C PHE A 79 -6.57 -15.68 2.93
N ALA A 80 -6.55 -17.01 2.83
CA ALA A 80 -7.41 -17.88 3.63
C ALA A 80 -7.16 -17.72 5.12
N ALA A 81 -5.90 -17.61 5.56
CA ALA A 81 -5.55 -17.37 6.95
C ALA A 81 -6.07 -16.02 7.46
N VAL A 82 -5.88 -14.93 6.70
CA VAL A 82 -6.39 -13.59 7.06
C VAL A 82 -7.92 -13.59 7.08
N PHE A 83 -8.57 -14.19 6.10
CA PHE A 83 -10.03 -14.28 6.03
C PHE A 83 -10.61 -15.10 7.20
N LEU A 84 -9.98 -16.22 7.54
CA LEU A 84 -10.37 -17.05 8.69
C LEU A 84 -10.20 -16.28 10.00
N LEU A 85 -9.06 -15.63 10.21
CA LEU A 85 -8.83 -14.79 11.39
C LEU A 85 -9.87 -13.67 11.48
N PHE A 86 -10.15 -13.00 10.35
CA PHE A 86 -11.17 -11.97 10.31
C PHE A 86 -12.54 -12.53 10.74
N SER A 87 -12.92 -13.67 10.16
CA SER A 87 -14.21 -14.31 10.41
C SER A 87 -14.38 -14.83 11.84
N LEU A 88 -13.29 -15.21 12.52
CA LEU A 88 -13.31 -15.68 13.90
C LEU A 88 -13.30 -14.55 14.94
N LEU A 89 -12.76 -13.37 14.57
CA LEU A 89 -12.54 -12.23 15.47
C LEU A 89 -13.53 -11.08 15.26
N GLN A 90 -14.26 -11.05 14.14
CA GLN A 90 -15.37 -10.12 13.92
C GLN A 90 -16.39 -10.23 15.07
N GLY A 91 -16.79 -9.09 15.64
CA GLY A 91 -17.70 -9.02 16.80
C GLY A 91 -17.06 -9.31 18.16
N LYS A 92 -15.79 -9.76 18.23
CA LYS A 92 -15.04 -9.90 19.49
C LYS A 92 -14.01 -8.79 19.68
N ILE A 93 -13.27 -8.47 18.62
CA ILE A 93 -12.20 -7.47 18.64
C ILE A 93 -12.61 -6.21 17.87
N TRP A 94 -13.48 -6.35 16.87
CA TRP A 94 -13.87 -5.26 15.99
C TRP A 94 -15.39 -5.17 15.85
N ASP A 95 -15.92 -3.95 15.94
CA ASP A 95 -17.32 -3.63 15.68
C ASP A 95 -17.53 -3.37 14.17
N SER A 96 -18.32 -4.21 13.53
CA SER A 96 -18.67 -4.08 12.12
C SER A 96 -19.48 -2.80 11.82
N THR A 97 -20.18 -2.26 12.81
CA THR A 97 -20.92 -1.00 12.71
C THR A 97 -19.96 0.18 12.58
N GLU A 98 -18.95 0.23 13.45
CA GLU A 98 -17.92 1.29 13.40
C GLU A 98 -17.12 1.23 12.09
N ILE A 99 -16.69 0.04 11.67
CA ILE A 99 -16.01 -0.16 10.39
C ILE A 99 -16.90 0.35 9.24
N SER A 100 -18.18 0.00 9.24
CA SER A 100 -19.13 0.41 8.20
C SER A 100 -19.33 1.93 8.18
N LEU A 101 -19.35 2.58 9.35
CA LEU A 101 -19.40 4.03 9.47
C LEU A 101 -18.15 4.68 8.88
N VAL A 102 -16.95 4.23 9.23
CA VAL A 102 -15.70 4.75 8.67
C VAL A 102 -15.66 4.57 7.15
N LEU A 103 -16.03 3.40 6.64
CA LEU A 103 -16.11 3.15 5.20
C LEU A 103 -17.13 4.06 4.50
N SER A 104 -18.26 4.33 5.15
CA SER A 104 -19.27 5.27 4.66
C SER A 104 -18.74 6.71 4.64
N GLU A 105 -18.05 7.15 5.69
CA GLU A 105 -17.41 8.47 5.75
C GLU A 105 -16.38 8.65 4.64
N TRP A 106 -15.58 7.62 4.37
CA TRP A 106 -14.64 7.60 3.25
C TRP A 106 -15.28 7.55 1.87
N GLY A 107 -16.61 7.42 1.80
CA GLY A 107 -17.40 7.38 0.57
C GLY A 107 -17.33 6.04 -0.17
N ILE A 108 -16.88 4.96 0.48
CA ILE A 108 -16.78 3.62 -0.12
C ILE A 108 -18.16 3.08 -0.49
N ASN A 109 -19.19 3.36 0.32
CA ASN A 109 -20.57 2.94 0.04
C ASN A 109 -21.14 3.53 -1.26
N ARG A 110 -20.58 4.62 -1.78
CA ARG A 110 -20.96 5.22 -3.06
C ARG A 110 -20.24 4.57 -4.25
N MET A 111 -19.23 3.74 -3.99
CA MET A 111 -18.49 3.03 -5.02
C MET A 111 -19.14 1.70 -5.32
N ASN A 112 -19.02 1.26 -6.57
CA ASN A 112 -19.38 -0.11 -6.92
C ASN A 112 -18.41 -1.07 -6.18
N PRO A 113 -18.91 -2.03 -5.37
CA PRO A 113 -18.05 -2.92 -4.58
C PRO A 113 -17.08 -3.74 -5.43
N VAL A 114 -17.50 -4.17 -6.62
CA VAL A 114 -16.65 -4.94 -7.54
C VAL A 114 -15.49 -4.08 -8.04
N VAL A 115 -15.76 -2.81 -8.38
CA VAL A 115 -14.73 -1.86 -8.79
C VAL A 115 -13.76 -1.59 -7.64
N PHE A 116 -14.26 -1.32 -6.44
CA PHE A 116 -13.43 -1.08 -5.27
C PHE A 116 -12.51 -2.28 -4.97
N VAL A 117 -13.06 -3.50 -4.89
CA VAL A 117 -12.28 -4.72 -4.66
C VAL A 117 -11.25 -4.94 -5.77
N SER A 118 -11.61 -4.70 -7.04
CA SER A 118 -10.67 -4.85 -8.16
C SER A 118 -9.50 -3.88 -8.04
N VAL A 119 -9.76 -2.62 -7.67
CA VAL A 119 -8.71 -1.62 -7.40
C VAL A 119 -7.82 -2.08 -6.25
N MET A 120 -8.40 -2.53 -5.13
CA MET A 120 -7.66 -2.95 -3.95
C MET A 120 -6.83 -4.23 -4.17
N VAL A 121 -7.27 -5.16 -5.02
CA VAL A 121 -6.55 -6.42 -5.26
C VAL A 121 -5.51 -6.26 -6.37
N LEU A 122 -5.88 -5.61 -7.48
CA LEU A 122 -5.02 -5.55 -8.66
C LEU A 122 -4.16 -4.29 -8.67
N ALA A 123 -4.79 -3.11 -8.59
CA ALA A 123 -4.09 -1.84 -8.72
C ALA A 123 -3.19 -1.59 -7.51
N ASN A 124 -3.68 -1.84 -6.28
CA ASN A 124 -2.89 -1.68 -5.08
C ASN A 124 -1.62 -2.54 -5.12
N ALA A 125 -1.77 -3.85 -5.34
CA ALA A 125 -0.65 -4.78 -5.36
C ALA A 125 0.38 -4.41 -6.44
N PHE A 126 -0.09 -4.08 -7.64
CA PHE A 126 0.80 -3.70 -8.73
C PHE A 126 1.53 -2.38 -8.45
N LEU A 127 0.82 -1.34 -8.03
CA LEU A 127 1.40 0.00 -7.83
C LEU A 127 2.30 0.07 -6.60
N GLU A 128 1.93 -0.60 -5.51
CA GLU A 128 2.80 -0.70 -4.33
C GLU A 128 4.06 -1.49 -4.65
N GLU A 129 3.97 -2.61 -5.36
CA GLU A 129 5.15 -3.38 -5.77
C GLU A 129 6.07 -2.55 -6.66
N PHE A 130 5.49 -1.86 -7.65
CA PHE A 130 6.20 -0.97 -8.55
C PHE A 130 6.93 0.15 -7.80
N PHE A 131 6.26 0.81 -6.86
CA PHE A 131 6.85 1.91 -6.10
C PHE A 131 7.84 1.42 -5.04
N TRP A 132 7.47 0.50 -4.17
CA TRP A 132 8.30 0.11 -3.04
C TRP A 132 9.46 -0.79 -3.46
N ARG A 133 9.20 -1.84 -4.24
CA ARG A 133 10.24 -2.79 -4.65
C ARG A 133 10.96 -2.35 -5.89
N GLY A 134 10.20 -1.90 -6.89
CA GLY A 134 10.77 -1.33 -8.10
C GLY A 134 11.57 -0.08 -7.73
N TYR A 135 10.90 1.00 -7.33
CA TYR A 135 11.54 2.31 -7.23
C TYR A 135 12.39 2.51 -5.97
N ILE A 136 11.78 2.41 -4.78
CA ILE A 136 12.42 2.77 -3.50
C ILE A 136 13.58 1.83 -3.15
N ILE A 137 13.37 0.51 -3.16
CA ILE A 137 14.42 -0.46 -2.83
C ILE A 137 15.59 -0.35 -3.81
N HIS A 138 15.32 -0.28 -5.12
CA HIS A 138 16.38 -0.14 -6.13
C HIS A 138 17.24 1.09 -5.88
N LYS A 139 16.62 2.26 -5.66
CA LYS A 139 17.35 3.51 -5.41
C LYS A 139 18.07 3.51 -4.06
N LEU A 140 17.49 2.93 -3.01
CA LEU A 140 18.13 2.83 -1.69
C LEU A 140 19.33 1.88 -1.70
N SER A 141 19.27 0.79 -2.47
CA SER A 141 20.37 -0.17 -2.61
C SER A 141 21.64 0.41 -3.24
N VAL A 142 21.54 1.55 -3.92
CA VAL A 142 22.72 2.28 -4.41
C VAL A 142 23.52 2.89 -3.26
N PHE A 143 22.87 3.25 -2.14
CA PHE A 143 23.47 3.98 -1.03
C PHE A 143 23.67 3.13 0.23
N TYR A 144 22.88 2.07 0.41
CA TYR A 144 22.85 1.29 1.64
C TYR A 144 22.95 -0.21 1.38
N GLY A 145 23.49 -0.94 2.36
CA GLY A 145 23.49 -2.40 2.36
C GLY A 145 22.10 -3.00 2.55
N ASN A 146 21.92 -4.25 2.12
CA ASN A 146 20.63 -4.94 2.08
C ASN A 146 19.81 -4.87 3.38
N LYS A 147 20.45 -5.06 4.54
CA LYS A 147 19.74 -5.02 5.84
C LYS A 147 19.09 -3.67 6.10
N THR A 148 19.83 -2.58 5.87
CA THR A 148 19.34 -1.20 6.07
C THR A 148 18.24 -0.86 5.07
N VAL A 149 18.38 -1.26 3.81
CA VAL A 149 17.35 -1.06 2.78
C VAL A 149 16.05 -1.75 3.17
N ILE A 150 16.12 -3.02 3.58
CA ILE A 150 14.94 -3.79 4.01
C ILE A 150 14.30 -3.11 5.23
N LEU A 151 15.08 -2.77 6.25
CA LEU A 151 14.54 -2.16 7.46
C LEU A 151 13.85 -0.81 7.17
N LEU A 152 14.51 0.09 6.45
CA LEU A 152 13.94 1.41 6.13
C LEU A 152 12.70 1.29 5.25
N SER A 153 12.78 0.55 4.15
CA SER A 153 11.64 0.38 3.25
C SER A 153 10.46 -0.27 3.97
N SER A 154 10.69 -1.30 4.79
CA SER A 154 9.63 -1.94 5.58
C SER A 154 9.00 -1.02 6.62
N ALA A 155 9.78 -0.16 7.29
CA ALA A 155 9.27 0.77 8.28
C ALA A 155 8.34 1.82 7.66
N PHE A 156 8.75 2.43 6.55
CA PHE A 156 7.91 3.42 5.83
C PHE A 156 6.75 2.77 5.09
N TYR A 157 6.92 1.55 4.59
CA TYR A 157 5.81 0.78 4.03
C TYR A 157 4.76 0.47 5.11
N THR A 158 5.20 0.08 6.29
CA THR A 158 4.28 -0.28 7.38
C THR A 158 3.58 0.95 7.97
N SER A 159 4.22 2.12 7.98
CA SER A 159 3.68 3.30 8.66
C SER A 159 2.33 3.77 8.10
N TYR A 160 2.15 3.77 6.77
CA TYR A 160 0.87 4.14 6.18
C TYR A 160 -0.21 3.08 6.41
N HIS A 161 0.18 1.80 6.46
CA HIS A 161 -0.72 0.72 6.86
C HIS A 161 -1.16 0.82 8.32
N VAL A 162 -0.27 1.25 9.23
CA VAL A 162 -0.64 1.52 10.63
C VAL A 162 -1.67 2.64 10.70
N ILE A 163 -1.52 3.70 9.89
CA ILE A 163 -2.51 4.78 9.80
C ILE A 163 -3.86 4.25 9.28
N THR A 164 -3.88 3.55 8.15
CA THR A 164 -5.14 3.05 7.57
C THR A 164 -5.84 2.06 8.50
N THR A 165 -5.11 1.07 8.99
CA THR A 165 -5.66 0.02 9.86
C THR A 165 -6.06 0.55 11.23
N GLY A 166 -5.30 1.49 11.81
CA GLY A 166 -5.65 2.10 13.09
C GLY A 166 -6.90 2.97 13.04
N ILE A 167 -7.23 3.55 11.89
CA ILE A 167 -8.49 4.30 11.69
C ILE A 167 -9.64 3.36 11.36
N LEU A 168 -9.39 2.35 10.51
CA LEU A 168 -10.43 1.42 10.06
C LEU A 168 -10.85 0.46 11.17
N PHE A 169 -9.89 0.02 11.98
CA PHE A 169 -10.07 -0.81 13.15
C PHE A 169 -9.63 0.00 14.36
N PRO A 170 -10.40 1.03 14.75
CA PRO A 170 -10.11 1.72 16.00
C PRO A 170 -10.06 0.66 17.11
N PRO A 171 -9.10 0.74 18.05
CA PRO A 171 -9.08 -0.20 19.16
C PRO A 171 -10.44 -0.09 19.84
N GLY A 172 -11.27 -1.12 19.65
CA GLY A 172 -12.52 -1.24 20.36
C GLY A 172 -12.19 -1.06 21.83
N TYR A 173 -12.89 -0.16 22.50
CA TYR A 173 -12.82 -0.10 23.95
C TYR A 173 -13.15 -1.50 24.48
N ALA A 174 -12.12 -2.28 24.79
CA ALA A 174 -12.22 -3.47 25.63
C ALA A 174 -12.50 -2.97 27.06
N ALA A 175 -13.63 -2.29 27.26
CA ALA A 175 -13.99 -1.64 28.50
C ALA A 175 -15.47 -1.19 28.55
N VAL A 176 -16.44 -1.95 28.01
CA VAL A 176 -17.80 -1.95 28.59
C VAL A 176 -18.47 -3.32 28.39
N SER A 177 -18.13 -4.26 29.27
CA SER A 177 -19.06 -5.30 29.73
C SER A 177 -18.57 -5.83 31.07
#